data_AF-A0A7V3H3Q6-F1
#
_entry.id   AF-A0A7V3H3Q6-F1
#
_cell.length_a   1.000
_cell.length_b   1.000
_cell.length_c   1.000
_cell.angle_alpha   90.00
_cell.angle_beta   90.00
_cell.angle_gamma   90.00
#
_symmetry.space_group_name_H-M   'P 1'
#
loop_
_entity.id
_entity.type
_entity.pdbx_description
1 polymer ?
#
loop_
_entity_poly.entity_id
_entity_poly.type
_entity_poly.pdbx_seq_one_letter_code
_entity_poly.pdbx_strand_id
1 'polypeptide(L)'
;MARYRGSDWVKVGFYWNPSRWEIIPIPKGGGLLPGADDLRYVRLPLPLVMLLGPLMGGVYVVFLPFIGFGMVLGFAWKKLLPAARRALGSLLAKPEVAPKEEGWR
;
A
#
# COMPACT_ATOMS: atom_id res chain seq x y z
N MET A 1 22.36 -8.36 13.82
CA MET A 1 22.05 -7.24 12.91
C MET A 1 22.85 -6.03 13.36
N ALA A 2 23.86 -5.60 12.60
CA ALA A 2 24.67 -4.43 12.95
C ALA A 2 23.83 -3.16 12.74
N ARG A 3 23.37 -2.56 13.85
CA ARG A 3 22.72 -1.26 13.88
C ARG A 3 23.81 -0.22 14.15
N TYR A 4 24.00 0.71 13.23
CA TYR A 4 24.92 1.83 13.37
C TYR A 4 24.14 3.07 13.80
N ARG A 5 24.76 3.98 14.56
CA ARG A 5 24.15 5.25 14.96
C ARG A 5 24.59 6.37 14.02
N GLY A 6 23.84 7.47 13.99
CA GLY A 6 24.36 8.72 13.44
C GLY A 6 25.65 9.10 14.16
N SER A 7 26.53 9.84 13.49
CA SER A 7 27.89 10.19 13.95
C SER A 7 28.90 9.03 14.07
N ASP A 8 28.50 7.77 13.87
CA ASP A 8 29.45 6.65 13.83
C ASP A 8 30.34 6.71 12.56
N TRP A 9 31.64 6.47 12.75
CA TRP A 9 32.57 6.25 11.63
C TRP A 9 32.37 4.85 11.05
N VAL A 10 31.99 4.77 9.77
CA VAL A 10 31.69 3.49 9.12
C VAL A 10 32.48 3.26 7.84
N LYS A 11 32.65 1.97 7.52
CA LYS A 11 33.33 1.50 6.31
C LYS A 11 32.46 1.75 5.07
N VAL A 12 33.11 1.81 3.91
CA VAL A 12 32.48 1.94 2.58
C VAL A 12 31.27 0.99 2.43
N GLY A 13 30.16 1.54 1.91
CA GLY A 13 28.93 0.79 1.71
C GLY A 13 27.69 1.67 1.67
N PHE A 14 26.54 1.03 1.47
CA PHE A 14 25.23 1.66 1.52
C PHE A 14 24.64 1.50 2.91
N TYR A 15 24.12 2.57 3.48
CA TYR A 15 23.47 2.57 4.77
C TYR A 15 22.06 3.09 4.63
N TRP A 16 21.09 2.32 5.11
CA TRP A 16 19.68 2.67 5.07
C TRP A 16 19.22 3.18 6.43
N ASN A 17 18.56 4.34 6.42
CA ASN A 17 17.82 4.86 7.55
C ASN A 17 16.33 4.47 7.40
N PRO A 18 15.82 3.48 8.14
CA PRO A 18 14.41 3.10 8.05
C PRO A 18 13.47 4.18 8.63
N SER A 19 13.94 5.04 9.54
CA SER A 19 13.14 6.13 10.10
C SER A 19 12.87 7.23 9.07
N ARG A 20 13.85 7.49 8.19
CA ARG A 20 13.76 8.50 7.13
C ARG A 20 13.51 7.93 5.73
N TRP A 21 13.55 6.61 5.58
CA TRP A 21 13.53 5.93 4.29
C TRP A 21 14.63 6.39 3.32
N GLU A 22 15.78 6.82 3.84
CA GLU A 22 16.90 7.37 3.06
C GLU A 22 18.06 6.37 2.96
N ILE A 23 18.65 6.24 1.77
CA ILE A 23 19.86 5.42 1.54
C ILE A 23 21.04 6.37 1.33
N ILE A 24 22.06 6.23 2.17
CA ILE A 24 23.26 7.07 2.13
C ILE A 24 24.43 6.23 1.62
N PRO A 25 25.05 6.60 0.49
CA PRO A 25 26.28 5.99 0.01
C PRO A 25 27.49 6.60 0.73
N ILE A 26 28.29 5.77 1.40
CA ILE A 26 29.55 6.21 2.00
C ILE A 26 30.71 5.89 1.01
N PRO A 27 31.51 6.90 0.61
CA PRO A 27 32.56 6.74 -0.41
C PRO A 27 33.75 5.88 0.06
N LYS A 28 34.64 5.54 -0.89
CA LYS A 28 35.87 4.78 -0.62
C LYS A 28 36.78 5.62 0.29
N GLY A 29 37.03 5.13 1.50
CA GLY A 29 37.72 5.86 2.59
C GLY A 29 36.98 5.78 3.92
N GLY A 30 35.70 5.40 3.89
CA GLY A 30 34.84 5.46 5.07
C GLY A 30 34.40 6.90 5.34
N GLY A 31 33.48 7.07 6.28
CA GLY A 31 32.95 8.38 6.60
C GLY A 31 32.00 8.32 7.77
N LEU A 32 31.63 9.50 8.25
CA LEU A 32 30.66 9.68 9.31
C LEU A 32 29.25 9.50 8.76
N LEU A 33 28.41 8.73 9.47
CA LEU A 33 26.99 8.69 9.18
C LEU A 33 26.34 10.03 9.54
N PRO A 34 25.58 10.65 8.62
CA PRO A 34 24.98 11.95 8.87
C PRO A 34 23.87 11.87 9.93
N GLY A 35 23.71 12.95 10.68
CA GLY A 35 22.65 13.11 11.68
C GLY A 35 23.05 12.70 13.10
N ALA A 36 22.11 12.84 14.03
CA ALA A 36 22.34 12.68 15.46
C ALA A 36 22.36 11.19 15.89
N ASP A 37 22.87 10.94 17.10
CA ASP A 37 23.07 9.59 17.67
C ASP A 37 21.78 8.78 17.86
N ASP A 38 20.61 9.43 17.72
CA ASP A 38 19.29 8.82 17.78
C ASP A 38 18.90 8.11 16.46
N LEU A 39 19.49 8.53 15.34
CA LEU A 39 19.25 7.93 14.04
C LEU A 39 19.93 6.58 13.93
N ARG A 40 19.17 5.59 13.48
CA ARG A 40 19.65 4.21 13.31
C ARG A 40 19.84 3.91 11.84
N TYR A 41 20.98 3.34 11.53
CA TYR A 41 21.37 2.96 10.18
C TYR A 41 21.59 1.46 10.10
N VAL A 42 21.13 0.86 9.00
CA VAL A 42 21.32 -0.55 8.68
C VAL A 42 22.20 -0.64 7.45
N ARG A 43 23.29 -1.41 7.53
CA ARG A 43 24.15 -1.64 6.38
C ARG A 43 23.42 -2.50 5.35
N LEU A 44 23.24 -1.93 4.16
CA LEU A 44 22.73 -2.64 2.99
C LEU A 44 23.90 -3.33 2.25
N PRO A 45 23.93 -4.66 2.20
CA PRO A 45 24.90 -5.35 1.36
C PRO A 45 24.58 -5.09 -0.12
N LEU A 46 25.61 -4.90 -0.94
CA LEU A 46 25.51 -4.62 -2.38
C LEU A 46 24.56 -5.57 -3.14
N PRO A 47 24.61 -6.90 -2.94
CA PRO A 47 23.68 -7.81 -3.61
C PRO A 47 22.21 -7.53 -3.32
N LEU A 48 21.89 -7.07 -2.10
CA LEU A 48 20.51 -6.76 -1.72
C LEU A 48 20.01 -5.50 -2.43
N VAL A 49 20.86 -4.48 -2.57
CA VAL A 49 20.55 -3.27 -3.36
C VAL A 49 20.32 -3.64 -4.83
N MET A 50 21.15 -4.54 -5.38
CA MET A 50 21.02 -5.00 -6.75
C MET A 50 19.74 -5.81 -6.98
N LEU A 51 19.32 -6.60 -5.98
CA LEU A 51 18.06 -7.36 -6.04
C LEU A 51 16.83 -6.48 -5.84
N LEU A 52 16.96 -5.36 -5.10
CA LEU A 52 15.87 -4.42 -4.87
C LEU A 52 15.30 -3.84 -6.18
N GLY A 53 16.15 -3.59 -7.17
CA GLY A 53 15.73 -3.08 -8.48
C GLY A 53 14.75 -4.01 -9.19
N PRO A 54 15.15 -5.26 -9.52
CA PRO A 54 14.26 -6.26 -10.10
C PRO A 54 13.06 -6.60 -9.22
N LEU A 55 13.21 -6.63 -7.89
CA LEU A 55 12.08 -6.86 -6.98
C LEU A 55 11.03 -5.76 -7.09
N MET A 56 11.44 -4.49 -7.02
CA MET A 56 10.53 -3.35 -7.18
C MET A 56 9.89 -3.33 -8.57
N GLY A 57 10.68 -3.62 -9.62
CA GLY A 57 10.15 -3.76 -10.98
C GLY A 57 9.15 -4.90 -11.12
N GLY A 58 9.44 -6.06 -10.52
CA GLY A 58 8.56 -7.22 -10.51
C GLY A 58 7.26 -6.94 -9.77
N VAL A 59 7.32 -6.32 -8.59
CA VAL A 59 6.14 -5.84 -7.86
C VAL A 59 5.33 -4.89 -8.73
N TYR A 60 5.97 -3.93 -9.41
CA TYR A 60 5.28 -2.99 -10.29
C TYR A 60 4.58 -3.70 -11.46
N VAL A 61 5.29 -4.55 -12.20
CA VAL A 61 4.75 -5.28 -13.38
C VAL A 61 3.60 -6.21 -12.99
N VAL A 62 3.69 -6.87 -11.84
CA VAL A 62 2.61 -7.75 -11.35
C VAL A 62 1.45 -6.90 -10.83
N PHE A 63 1.70 -5.84 -10.06
CA PHE A 63 0.66 -5.05 -9.40
C PHE A 63 -0.16 -4.19 -10.38
N LEU A 64 0.46 -3.65 -11.44
CA LEU A 64 -0.21 -2.82 -12.44
C LEU A 64 -1.44 -3.44 -13.11
N PRO A 65 -1.39 -4.68 -13.64
CA PRO A 65 -2.57 -5.29 -14.23
C PRO A 65 -3.67 -5.53 -13.20
N PHE A 66 -3.33 -5.89 -11.96
CA PHE A 66 -4.34 -6.16 -10.93
C PHE A 66 -5.02 -4.92 -10.38
N ILE A 67 -4.30 -3.79 -10.25
CA ILE A 67 -4.92 -2.59 -9.67
C ILE A 67 -6.04 -2.04 -10.56
N GLY A 68 -5.92 -2.17 -11.89
CA GLY A 68 -6.98 -1.81 -12.83
C GLY A 68 -8.26 -2.61 -12.60
N PHE A 69 -8.14 -3.94 -12.52
CA PHE A 69 -9.28 -4.81 -12.20
C PHE A 69 -9.85 -4.53 -10.81
N GLY A 70 -8.98 -4.33 -9.81
CA GLY A 70 -9.39 -4.00 -8.44
C GLY A 70 -10.18 -2.69 -8.37
N MET A 71 -9.77 -1.66 -9.12
CA MET A 71 -10.50 -0.39 -9.19
C MET A 71 -11.87 -0.55 -9.86
N VAL A 72 -11.94 -1.21 -11.01
CA VAL A 72 -13.21 -1.41 -11.74
C VAL A 72 -14.18 -2.26 -10.93
N LEU A 73 -13.72 -3.40 -10.40
CA LEU A 73 -14.53 -4.29 -9.57
C LEU A 73 -14.95 -3.60 -8.28
N GLY A 74 -14.04 -2.90 -7.60
CA GLY A 74 -14.35 -2.16 -6.37
C GLY A 74 -15.38 -1.04 -6.60
N PHE A 75 -15.29 -0.31 -7.71
CA PHE A 75 -16.26 0.71 -8.07
C PHE A 75 -17.62 0.11 -8.42
N ALA A 76 -17.64 -0.96 -9.22
CA ALA A 76 -18.84 -1.70 -9.56
C ALA A 76 -19.51 -2.25 -8.29
N TRP A 77 -18.75 -2.85 -7.37
CA TRP A 77 -19.27 -3.35 -6.09
C TRP A 77 -19.92 -2.22 -5.28
N LYS A 78 -19.23 -1.09 -5.10
CA LYS A 78 -19.75 0.05 -4.33
C LYS A 78 -21.05 0.63 -4.89
N LYS A 79 -21.27 0.56 -6.21
CA LYS A 79 -22.46 1.12 -6.87
C LYS A 79 -23.58 0.10 -7.05
N LEU A 80 -23.24 -1.15 -7.34
CA LEU A 80 -24.20 -2.23 -7.59
C LEU A 80 -24.75 -2.84 -6.31
N LEU A 81 -23.98 -2.94 -5.22
CA LEU A 81 -24.49 -3.51 -3.95
C LEU A 81 -25.66 -2.71 -3.36
N PRO A 82 -25.59 -1.37 -3.25
CA PRO A 82 -26.70 -0.59 -2.74
C PRO A 82 -27.93 -0.65 -3.66
N ALA A 83 -27.73 -0.69 -4.97
CA ALA A 83 -28.81 -0.79 -5.95
C ALA A 83 -29.51 -2.16 -5.88
N ALA A 84 -28.73 -3.25 -5.84
CA ALA A 84 -29.23 -4.61 -5.72
C ALA A 84 -29.96 -4.84 -4.39
N ARG A 85 -29.43 -4.30 -3.27
CA ARG A 85 -30.10 -4.38 -1.96
C ARG A 85 -31.45 -3.65 -1.93
N ARG A 86 -31.54 -2.48 -2.59
CA ARG A 86 -32.81 -1.75 -2.71
C ARG A 86 -33.82 -2.51 -3.57
N ALA A 87 -33.38 -3.03 -4.71
CA ALA A 87 -34.24 -3.82 -5.60
C ALA A 87 -34.74 -5.11 -4.94
N LEU A 88 -33.86 -5.81 -4.21
CA LEU A 88 -34.26 -7.00 -3.46
C LEU A 88 -35.19 -6.66 -2.29
N GLY A 89 -34.96 -5.54 -1.61
CA GLY A 89 -35.84 -5.02 -0.56
C GLY A 89 -37.23 -4.67 -1.09
N SER A 90 -37.35 -4.08 -2.27
CA SER A 90 -38.65 -3.76 -2.90
C SER A 90 -39.39 -4.99 -3.43
N LEU A 91 -38.68 -6.08 -3.73
CA LEU A 91 -39.30 -7.35 -4.16
C LEU A 91 -39.73 -8.22 -2.98
N LEU A 92 -39.00 -8.14 -1.85
CA LEU A 92 -39.35 -8.82 -0.60
C LEU A 92 -40.40 -8.04 0.21
N ALA A 93 -40.48 -6.72 0.02
CA ALA A 93 -41.62 -5.91 0.41
C ALA A 93 -42.81 -6.32 -0.48
N LYS A 94 -43.47 -7.40 -0.05
CA LYS A 94 -44.75 -7.91 -0.52
C LYS A 94 -45.64 -6.74 -0.97
N PRO A 95 -46.33 -6.82 -2.13
CA PRO A 95 -47.24 -5.75 -2.55
C PRO A 95 -48.29 -5.60 -1.46
N GLU A 96 -48.20 -4.50 -0.72
CA GLU A 96 -49.22 -4.12 0.24
C GLU A 96 -50.50 -4.00 -0.57
N VAL A 97 -51.47 -4.80 -0.15
CA VAL A 97 -52.79 -4.95 -0.75
C VAL A 97 -53.30 -3.56 -1.11
N ALA A 98 -53.51 -3.34 -2.42
CA ALA A 98 -54.16 -2.15 -2.92
C ALA A 98 -55.44 -1.92 -2.09
N PRO A 99 -55.64 -0.73 -1.49
CA PRO A 99 -56.92 -0.44 -0.89
C PRO A 99 -57.95 -0.57 -2.01
N LYS A 100 -58.79 -1.60 -1.89
CA LYS A 100 -59.97 -1.74 -2.72
C LYS A 100 -60.73 -0.43 -2.53
N GLU A 101 -60.80 0.37 -3.59
CA GLU A 101 -61.81 1.39 -3.76
C GLU A 101 -63.17 0.70 -3.60
N GLU A 102 -63.66 0.67 -2.36
CA GLU A 102 -65.02 0.28 -2.04
C GLU A 102 -65.90 1.47 -2.34
N GLY A 103 -66.19 1.62 -3.63
CA GLY A 103 -67.35 2.37 -4.07
C GLY A 103 -68.63 1.76 -3.46
N TRP A 104 -69.53 2.67 -3.11
CA TRP A 104 -70.94 2.49 -2.80
C TRP A 104 -71.32 2.31 -1.32
N ARG A 105 -71.47 3.45 -0.62
CA ARG A 105 -72.71 3.84 0.07
C ARG A 105 -72.71 5.31 0.46
#